data_AF-A0A6S6S2H1-F1
#
_entry.id   AF-A0A6S6S2H1-F1
#
_cell.length_a   1.000
_cell.length_b   1.000
_cell.length_c   1.000
_cell.angle_alpha   90.00
_cell.angle_beta   90.00
_cell.angle_gamma   90.00
#
_symmetry.space_group_name_H-M   'P 1'
#
loop_
_entity.id
_entity.type
_entity.pdbx_description
1 polymer ?
#
loop_
_entity_poly.entity_id
_entity_poly.type
_entity_poly.pdbx_seq_one_letter_code
_entity_poly.pdbx_strand_id
1 'polypeptide(L)'
;MITQQGIVIGETAVVENDVSILQSVTLGGTGKTGGDRHPKVREGVMSGAGEKILGNIEIGKGAKTGAGSVVLHFLPPHTTVAEVPAGKVGTPNSKKPSLDMDQNFSNSIHGFGEGI
;
A
#
# COMPACT_ATOMS: atom_id res chain seq x y z
N MET A 1 -16.75 -19.96 -2.55
CA MET A 1 -15.70 -19.59 -3.53
C MET A 1 -14.86 -18.50 -2.89
N ILE A 2 -13.63 -18.81 -2.48
CA ILE A 2 -12.72 -17.89 -1.79
C ILE A 2 -11.57 -17.63 -2.76
N THR A 3 -11.38 -16.39 -3.21
CA THR A 3 -10.27 -16.01 -4.10
C THR A 3 -9.10 -15.32 -3.35
N GLN A 4 -9.08 -15.37 -2.02
CA GLN A 4 -8.12 -14.65 -1.17
C GLN A 4 -6.92 -15.51 -0.71
N GLN A 5 -6.11 -16.06 -1.61
CA GLN A 5 -4.83 -16.64 -1.18
C GLN A 5 -3.80 -15.52 -0.90
N GLY A 6 -3.10 -15.57 0.24
CA GLY A 6 -1.80 -14.93 0.42
C GLY A 6 -1.71 -13.61 1.22
N ILE A 7 -2.73 -13.20 1.98
CA ILE A 7 -2.59 -12.03 2.87
C ILE A 7 -1.74 -12.40 4.10
N VAL A 8 -0.73 -11.58 4.41
CA VAL A 8 0.14 -11.73 5.58
C VAL A 8 0.07 -10.45 6.42
N ILE A 9 -0.39 -10.55 7.66
CA ILE A 9 -0.44 -9.43 8.61
C ILE A 9 0.39 -9.80 9.83
N GLY A 10 1.44 -9.02 10.10
CA GLY A 10 2.36 -9.31 11.19
C GLY A 10 1.87 -8.86 12.56
N GLU A 11 2.53 -9.38 13.59
CA GLU A 11 2.17 -9.27 15.02
C GLU A 11 1.83 -7.86 15.52
N THR A 12 2.59 -6.85 15.08
CA THR A 12 2.46 -5.46 15.57
C THR A 12 1.81 -4.54 14.54
N ALA A 13 1.23 -5.11 13.48
CA ALA A 13 0.59 -4.32 12.44
C ALA A 13 -0.69 -3.68 13.00
N VAL A 14 -0.99 -2.46 12.58
CA VAL A 14 -2.26 -1.80 12.89
C VAL A 14 -2.96 -1.51 11.58
N VAL A 15 -4.24 -1.86 11.50
CA VAL A 15 -5.12 -1.53 10.38
C VAL A 15 -6.33 -0.83 10.96
N GLU A 16 -6.55 0.42 10.56
CA GLU A 16 -7.69 1.22 11.00
C GLU A 16 -8.96 0.91 10.19
N ASN A 17 -10.03 1.68 10.45
CA ASN A 17 -11.33 1.49 9.81
C ASN A 17 -11.31 1.84 8.31
N ASP A 18 -12.26 1.28 7.57
CA ASP A 18 -12.46 1.56 6.14
C ASP A 18 -11.19 1.38 5.30
N VAL A 19 -10.44 0.32 5.54
CA VAL A 19 -9.27 -0.06 4.72
C VAL A 19 -9.64 -1.21 3.81
N SER A 20 -9.20 -1.15 2.56
CA SER A 20 -9.41 -2.23 1.57
C SER A 20 -8.10 -2.87 1.18
N ILE A 21 -7.99 -4.18 1.37
CA ILE A 21 -6.78 -4.97 1.12
C ILE A 21 -7.08 -6.08 0.11
N LEU A 22 -6.37 -6.08 -1.02
CA LEU A 22 -6.48 -7.11 -2.04
C LEU A 22 -5.65 -8.38 -1.70
N GLN A 23 -5.74 -9.39 -2.55
CA GLN A 23 -5.00 -10.65 -2.40
C GLN A 23 -3.47 -10.44 -2.37
N SER A 24 -2.76 -11.37 -1.74
CA SER A 24 -1.29 -11.40 -1.72
C SER A 24 -0.59 -10.18 -1.12
N VAL A 25 -1.29 -9.36 -0.33
CA VAL A 25 -0.71 -8.21 0.39
C VAL A 25 0.06 -8.67 1.62
N THR A 26 1.20 -8.05 1.89
CA THR A 26 1.99 -8.32 3.11
C THR A 26 2.20 -7.04 3.92
N LEU A 27 1.74 -7.04 5.17
CA LEU A 27 2.10 -6.08 6.21
C LEU A 27 3.17 -6.71 7.10
N GLY A 28 4.41 -6.69 6.61
CA GLY A 28 5.51 -7.49 7.11
C GLY A 28 6.51 -6.72 7.98
N GLY A 29 7.27 -7.46 8.78
CA GLY A 29 8.32 -6.90 9.62
C GLY A 29 9.64 -6.69 8.87
N THR A 30 10.49 -5.82 9.40
CA THR A 30 11.91 -5.73 9.00
C THR A 30 12.83 -6.23 10.11
N GLY A 31 13.84 -7.02 9.77
CA GLY A 31 14.90 -7.45 10.69
C GLY A 31 14.56 -8.68 11.55
N LYS A 32 15.42 -8.95 12.55
CA LYS A 32 15.37 -10.12 13.45
C LYS A 32 15.02 -9.80 14.91
N THR A 33 14.83 -8.52 15.22
CA THR A 33 14.57 -8.03 16.59
C THR A 33 13.07 -7.90 16.85
N GLY A 34 12.65 -8.21 18.07
CA GLY A 34 11.28 -7.98 18.54
C GLY A 34 10.95 -6.50 18.72
N GLY A 35 9.72 -6.20 19.16
CA GLY A 35 9.20 -4.84 19.28
C GLY A 35 8.35 -4.43 18.09
N ASP A 36 8.03 -3.13 18.03
CA ASP A 36 7.16 -2.60 16.98
C ASP A 36 7.88 -2.51 15.64
N ARG A 37 7.54 -3.45 14.75
CA ARG A 37 8.28 -3.71 13.50
C ARG A 37 7.39 -3.81 12.26
N HIS A 38 6.08 -3.61 12.41
CA HIS A 38 5.11 -3.82 11.32
C HIS A 38 4.35 -2.53 10.98
N PRO A 39 3.75 -2.46 9.78
CA PRO A 39 3.14 -1.24 9.28
C PRO A 39 1.92 -0.77 10.09
N LYS A 40 1.66 0.53 10.03
CA LYS A 40 0.47 1.20 10.57
C LYS A 40 -0.35 1.73 9.39
N VAL A 41 -1.41 1.03 9.03
CA VAL A 41 -2.31 1.38 7.92
C VAL A 41 -3.46 2.21 8.47
N ARG A 42 -3.52 3.48 8.07
CA ARG A 42 -4.52 4.44 8.55
C ARG A 42 -5.85 4.30 7.81
N GLU A 43 -6.86 4.97 8.34
CA GLU A 43 -8.23 4.95 7.82
C GLU A 43 -8.30 5.29 6.33
N GLY A 44 -9.17 4.61 5.58
CA GLY A 44 -9.44 4.96 4.18
C GLY A 44 -8.39 4.49 3.18
N VAL A 45 -7.34 3.79 3.61
CA VAL A 45 -6.24 3.35 2.73
C VAL A 45 -6.68 2.22 1.80
N MET A 46 -6.25 2.30 0.53
CA MET A 46 -6.40 1.22 -0.45
C MET A 46 -5.06 0.53 -0.71
N SER A 47 -5.02 -0.77 -0.45
CA SER A 47 -3.90 -1.67 -0.66
C SER A 47 -4.10 -2.54 -1.89
N GLY A 48 -3.32 -2.27 -2.94
CA GLY A 48 -3.38 -2.99 -4.22
C GLY A 48 -2.91 -4.45 -4.11
N ALA A 49 -3.31 -5.28 -5.08
CA ALA A 49 -2.98 -6.70 -5.06
C ALA A 49 -1.46 -6.94 -5.07
N GLY A 50 -1.00 -7.88 -4.25
CA GLY A 50 0.39 -8.36 -4.30
C GLY A 50 1.44 -7.40 -3.74
N GLU A 51 1.06 -6.25 -3.18
CA GLU A 51 2.04 -5.31 -2.61
C GLU A 51 2.68 -5.83 -1.32
N LYS A 52 3.83 -5.26 -0.97
CA LYS A 52 4.60 -5.58 0.22
C LYS A 52 4.90 -4.28 0.97
N ILE A 53 4.35 -4.14 2.16
CA ILE A 53 4.60 -3.02 3.07
C ILE A 53 5.43 -3.56 4.23
N LEU A 54 6.68 -3.12 4.33
CA LEU A 54 7.66 -3.72 5.23
C LEU A 54 8.21 -2.71 6.24
N GLY A 55 8.19 -3.08 7.52
CA GLY A 55 8.78 -2.33 8.62
C GLY A 55 7.77 -1.52 9.41
N ASN A 56 8.25 -0.89 10.49
CA ASN A 56 7.44 0.02 11.28
C ASN A 56 7.29 1.38 10.58
N ILE A 57 6.47 1.39 9.54
CA ILE A 57 6.17 2.56 8.74
C ILE A 57 4.67 2.85 8.78
N GLU A 58 4.33 4.13 8.72
CA GLU A 58 2.94 4.56 8.66
C GLU A 58 2.51 4.81 7.20
N ILE A 59 1.32 4.30 6.87
CA ILE A 59 0.61 4.54 5.63
C ILE A 59 -0.52 5.50 5.94
N GLY A 60 -0.32 6.78 5.62
CA GLY A 60 -1.18 7.87 6.03
C GLY A 60 -2.62 7.74 5.54
N LYS A 61 -3.53 8.43 6.26
CA LYS A 61 -4.97 8.39 6.00
C LYS A 61 -5.30 8.64 4.52
N GLY A 62 -6.16 7.81 3.95
CA GLY A 62 -6.60 7.92 2.56
C GLY A 62 -5.47 7.82 1.53
N ALA A 63 -4.32 7.23 1.87
CA ALA A 63 -3.28 6.91 0.90
C ALA A 63 -3.68 5.72 0.01
N LYS A 64 -2.99 5.59 -1.12
CA LYS A 64 -3.18 4.52 -2.09
C LYS A 64 -1.85 3.89 -2.46
N THR A 65 -1.78 2.57 -2.39
CA THR A 65 -0.60 1.80 -2.80
C THR A 65 -0.97 0.95 -4.02
N GLY A 66 -0.17 1.07 -5.08
CA GLY A 66 -0.41 0.38 -6.35
C GLY A 66 -0.13 -1.12 -6.23
N ALA A 67 -0.83 -1.92 -7.04
CA ALA A 67 -0.61 -3.36 -7.10
C ALA A 67 0.87 -3.70 -7.39
N GLY A 68 1.40 -4.71 -6.69
CA GLY A 68 2.78 -5.20 -6.85
C GLY A 68 3.88 -4.31 -6.25
N SER A 69 3.53 -3.21 -5.59
CA SER A 69 4.52 -2.26 -5.07
C SER A 69 5.27 -2.77 -3.83
N VAL A 70 6.49 -2.29 -3.60
CA VAL A 70 7.26 -2.57 -2.38
C VAL A 70 7.49 -1.27 -1.60
N VAL A 71 6.74 -1.09 -0.53
CA VAL A 71 6.75 0.13 0.29
C VAL A 71 7.68 -0.06 1.49
N LEU A 72 8.71 0.79 1.55
CA LEU A 72 9.78 0.73 2.56
C LEU A 72 9.92 2.01 3.37
N HIS A 73 9.05 3.01 3.15
CA HIS A 73 9.10 4.31 3.82
C HIS A 73 7.70 4.83 4.14
N PHE A 74 7.66 5.79 5.06
CA PHE A 74 6.44 6.49 5.46
C PHE A 74 5.71 7.09 4.25
N LEU A 75 4.40 6.85 4.15
CA LEU A 75 3.55 7.46 3.15
C LEU A 75 2.70 8.57 3.77
N PRO A 76 2.82 9.83 3.30
CA PRO A 76 1.95 10.90 3.75
C PRO A 76 0.47 10.61 3.42
N PRO A 77 -0.48 11.17 4.21
CA PRO A 77 -1.89 11.10 3.90
C PRO A 77 -2.20 11.52 2.45
N HIS A 78 -3.21 10.91 1.85
CA HIS A 78 -3.70 11.22 0.49
C HIS A 78 -2.60 11.20 -0.59
N THR A 79 -1.63 10.30 -0.46
CA THR A 79 -0.58 10.08 -1.47
C THR A 79 -0.81 8.75 -2.20
N THR A 80 -0.57 8.73 -3.51
CA THR A 80 -0.51 7.49 -4.30
C THR A 80 0.94 7.11 -4.54
N VAL A 81 1.31 5.88 -4.21
CA VAL A 81 2.61 5.30 -4.57
C VAL A 81 2.44 4.07 -5.43
N ALA A 82 3.41 3.81 -6.29
CA ALA A 82 3.54 2.57 -7.07
C ALA A 82 5.02 2.26 -7.28
N GLU A 83 5.36 1.16 -7.97
CA GLU A 83 6.72 0.73 -8.34
C GLU A 83 7.49 -0.08 -7.26
N VAL A 84 8.70 -0.53 -7.60
CA VAL A 84 9.58 -1.34 -6.77
C VAL A 84 11.01 -0.78 -6.85
N PRO A 85 11.55 -0.14 -5.80
CA PRO A 85 10.85 0.28 -4.57
C PRO A 85 9.78 1.35 -4.88
N ALA A 86 8.76 1.43 -4.03
CA ALA A 86 7.62 2.31 -4.28
C ALA A 86 8.03 3.78 -4.26
N GLY A 87 7.64 4.55 -5.28
CA GLY A 87 7.79 5.99 -5.38
C GLY A 87 6.44 6.70 -5.43
N LYS A 88 6.41 8.00 -5.10
CA LYS A 88 5.20 8.81 -5.25
C LYS A 88 4.88 9.01 -6.72
N VAL A 89 3.69 8.58 -7.14
CA VAL A 89 3.19 8.69 -8.52
C VAL A 89 1.99 9.61 -8.66
N GLY A 90 1.41 10.07 -7.55
CA GLY A 90 0.33 11.05 -7.59
C GLY A 90 -0.45 11.19 -6.29
N THR A 91 -1.71 11.58 -6.43
CA THR A 91 -2.69 11.70 -5.34
C THR A 91 -3.97 10.96 -5.72
N PRO A 92 -4.67 10.31 -4.78
CA PRO A 92 -5.93 9.65 -5.08
C PRO A 92 -7.04 10.66 -5.44
N ASN A 93 -8.01 10.22 -6.25
CA ASN A 93 -9.13 11.06 -6.69
C ASN A 93 -10.22 11.25 -5.60
N SER A 94 -10.10 10.57 -4.47
CA SER A 94 -11.09 10.60 -3.40
C SER A 94 -10.45 10.65 -2.01
N LYS A 95 -11.27 10.97 -1.01
CA LYS A 95 -10.84 11.05 0.39
C LYS A 95 -10.56 9.67 0.99
N LYS A 96 -11.25 8.63 0.53
CA LYS A 96 -11.11 7.25 1.00
C LYS A 96 -11.01 6.32 -0.21
N PRO A 97 -9.81 6.17 -0.80
CA PRO A 97 -9.61 5.31 -1.97
C PRO A 97 -10.07 3.86 -1.76
N SER A 98 -10.09 3.41 -0.50
CA SER A 98 -10.62 2.10 -0.10
C SER A 98 -12.09 1.87 -0.46
N LEU A 99 -12.90 2.92 -0.58
CA LEU A 99 -14.33 2.80 -0.87
C LEU A 99 -14.60 2.79 -2.38
N ASP A 100 -13.80 3.52 -3.15
CA ASP A 100 -13.98 3.63 -4.60
C ASP A 100 -13.24 2.54 -5.38
N MET A 101 -12.23 1.92 -4.76
CA MET A 101 -11.45 0.81 -5.32
C MET A 101 -10.81 1.08 -6.70
N ASP A 102 -10.52 2.36 -7.00
CA ASP A 102 -9.85 2.78 -8.22
C ASP A 102 -8.37 2.39 -8.22
N GLN A 103 -8.05 1.32 -8.94
CA GLN A 103 -6.70 0.76 -9.08
C GLN A 103 -5.77 1.59 -9.97
N ASN A 104 -6.27 2.60 -10.69
CA ASN A 104 -5.43 3.41 -11.57
C ASN A 104 -4.56 4.37 -10.75
N PHE A 105 -3.26 4.38 -10.99
CA PHE A 105 -2.32 5.31 -10.34
C PHE A 105 -1.58 6.20 -11.35
N SER A 106 -1.96 6.12 -12.63
CA SER A 106 -1.37 6.91 -13.72
C SER A 106 -2.07 8.26 -13.86
N ASN A 107 -1.50 9.31 -13.28
CA ASN A 107 -1.61 10.67 -13.81
C ASN A 107 -0.21 11.13 -14.21
N SER A 108 0.22 10.68 -15.39
CA SER A 108 1.16 11.32 -16.33
C SER A 108 2.28 12.23 -15.79
N ILE A 109 3.37 11.71 -15.20
CA ILE A 109 4.72 12.38 -15.24
C ILE A 109 5.89 11.37 -15.21
N HIS A 110 5.94 10.41 -16.13
CA HIS A 110 7.16 9.94 -16.81
C HIS A 110 6.75 8.86 -17.81
N GLY A 111 7.18 9.00 -19.06
CA GLY A 111 6.91 8.01 -20.09
C GLY A 111 7.46 6.65 -19.68
N PHE A 112 6.60 5.62 -19.70
CA PHE A 112 7.10 4.30 -20.03
C PHE A 112 7.74 4.45 -21.41
N GLY A 113 9.04 4.21 -21.51
CA GLY A 113 9.75 4.28 -22.77
C GLY A 113 9.02 3.41 -23.81
N GLU A 114 8.69 4.03 -24.94
CA GLU A 114 8.50 3.34 -26.21
C GLU A 114 9.74 2.48 -26.43
N GLY A 115 9.59 1.18 -26.20
CA GLY A 115 10.71 0.25 -26.09
C GLY A 115 10.27 -1.18 -26.34
N ILE A 116 9.45 -1.38 -27.38
CA ILE A 116 9.44 -2.57 -28.25
C ILE A 116 9.23 -2.15 -29.69
#